data_AF-A0A3N7INI3-F1
#
_entry.id   AF-A0A3N7INI3-F1
#
_cell.length_a   1.000
_cell.length_b   1.000
_cell.length_c   1.000
_cell.angle_alpha   90.00
_cell.angle_beta   90.00
_cell.angle_gamma   90.00
#
_symmetry.space_group_name_H-M   'P 1'
#
loop_
_entity.id
_entity.type
_entity.pdbx_description
1 polymer ?
#
loop_
_entity_poly.entity_id
_entity_poly.type
_entity_poly.pdbx_seq_one_letter_code
_entity_poly.pdbx_strand_id
1 'polypeptide(L)' 'MAERTKAQTLAWLRTLSGELATTTLKRLDETLPWYREMPPGRRSAVGLVAQAGITSFISWYDDP' A
#
# COMPACT_ATOMS: atom_id res chain seq x y z
N MET A 1 21.65 -8.68 -12.35
CA MET A 1 20.42 -8.19 -13.01
C MET A 1 20.66 -6.74 -13.38
N ALA A 2 20.38 -6.31 -14.61
CA ALA A 2 20.49 -4.90 -14.97
C ALA A 2 19.56 -4.05 -14.07
N GLU A 3 20.02 -2.88 -13.65
CA GLU A 3 19.24 -1.96 -12.83
C GLU A 3 18.04 -1.45 -13.64
N ARG A 4 16.84 -1.49 -13.06
CA ARG A 4 15.62 -0.99 -13.71
C ARG A 4 15.73 0.53 -13.88
N THR A 5 15.35 1.06 -15.03
CA THR A 5 15.16 2.50 -15.19
C THR A 5 14.03 3.01 -14.29
N LYS A 6 13.99 4.31 -13.96
CA LYS A 6 12.89 4.91 -13.18
C LYS A 6 11.51 4.57 -13.76
N ALA A 7 11.37 4.63 -15.09
CA ALA A 7 10.12 4.28 -15.78
C ALA A 7 9.74 2.79 -15.60
N GLN A 8 10.72 1.88 -15.67
CA GLN A 8 10.48 0.45 -15.42
C GLN A 8 10.11 0.19 -13.95
N THR A 9 10.72 0.90 -13.01
CA THR A 9 10.38 0.83 -11.58
C THR A 9 8.98 1.36 -11.32
N LEU A 10 8.59 2.50 -11.91
CA LEU A 10 7.24 3.06 -11.81
C LEU A 10 6.17 2.11 -12.36
N ALA A 11 6.42 1.54 -13.55
CA ALA A 11 5.51 0.56 -14.14
C ALA A 11 5.34 -0.65 -13.20
N TRP A 12 6.45 -1.17 -12.67
CA TRP A 12 6.43 -2.26 -11.71
C TRP A 12 5.69 -1.91 -10.40
N LEU A 13 5.94 -0.75 -9.80
CA LEU A 13 5.25 -0.27 -8.60
C LEU A 13 3.74 -0.16 -8.81
N ARG A 14 3.31 0.36 -9.97
CA ARG A 14 1.90 0.45 -10.35
C ARG A 14 1.26 -0.94 -10.43
N THR A 15 1.95 -1.92 -11.01
CA THR A 15 1.46 -3.31 -11.07
C THR A 15 1.32 -3.98 -9.69
N LEU A 16 2.19 -3.62 -8.73
CA LEU A 16 2.17 -4.19 -7.39
C LEU A 16 1.31 -3.44 -6.38
N SER A 17 0.80 -2.26 -6.72
CA SER A 17 0.05 -1.39 -5.78
C SER A 17 -1.09 -2.10 -5.04
N GLY A 18 -1.86 -2.96 -5.73
CA GLY A 18 -2.94 -3.75 -5.11
C GLY A 18 -2.43 -4.85 -4.17
N GLU A 19 -1.32 -5.51 -4.53
CA GLU A 19 -0.67 -6.51 -3.67
C GLU A 19 -0.06 -5.87 -2.42
N LEU A 20 0.55 -4.68 -2.57
CA LEU A 20 1.08 -3.88 -1.47
C LEU A 20 -0.03 -3.51 -0.49
N ALA A 21 -1.18 -3.06 -0.99
CA ALA A 21 -2.33 -2.78 -0.13
C ALA A 21 -2.78 -4.03 0.63
N THR A 22 -2.98 -5.15 -0.07
CA THR A 22 -3.41 -6.42 0.54
C THR A 22 -2.44 -6.90 1.62
N THR A 23 -1.14 -6.87 1.31
CA THR A 23 -0.07 -7.25 2.24
C THR A 23 -0.03 -6.33 3.46
N THR A 24 -0.23 -5.03 3.24
CA THR A 24 -0.29 -4.04 4.33
C THR A 24 -1.45 -4.34 5.27
N LEU A 25 -2.66 -4.53 4.73
CA LEU A 25 -3.84 -4.84 5.54
C LEU A 25 -3.69 -6.15 6.30
N LYS A 26 -3.12 -7.18 5.66
CA LYS A 26 -2.80 -8.45 6.32
C LYS A 26 -1.82 -8.24 7.47
N ARG A 27 -0.75 -7.48 7.25
CA ARG A 27 0.24 -7.19 8.30
C ARG A 27 -0.38 -6.37 9.45
N LEU A 28 -1.25 -5.40 9.17
CA LEU A 28 -1.97 -4.67 10.21
C LEU A 28 -2.85 -5.63 11.02
N ASP A 29 -3.58 -6.53 10.35
CA ASP A 29 -4.39 -7.55 11.02
C ASP A 29 -3.56 -8.51 11.88
N GLU A 30 -2.41 -8.96 11.40
CA GLU A 30 -1.54 -9.89 12.12
C GLU A 30 -0.85 -9.26 13.33
N THR A 31 -0.35 -8.02 13.16
CA THR A 31 0.58 -7.40 14.12
C THR A 31 -0.06 -6.43 15.10
N LEU A 32 -1.26 -5.91 14.81
CA LEU A 32 -1.90 -4.87 15.62
C LEU A 32 -3.24 -5.38 16.18
N PRO A 33 -3.29 -5.86 17.44
CA PRO A 33 -4.51 -6.35 18.07
C PRO A 33 -5.68 -5.36 17.96
N TRP A 34 -5.40 -4.08 18.20
CA TRP A 34 -6.41 -3.01 18.12
C TRP A 34 -7.04 -2.90 16.73
N TYR A 35 -6.30 -3.17 15.65
CA TYR A 35 -6.83 -3.09 14.28
C TYR A 35 -7.76 -4.26 13.98
N ARG A 36 -7.42 -5.46 14.46
CA ARG A 36 -8.25 -6.66 14.35
C ARG A 36 -9.57 -6.51 15.11
N GLU A 37 -9.53 -5.85 16.26
CA GLU A 37 -10.68 -5.62 17.14
C GLU A 37 -11.58 -4.45 16.68
N MET A 38 -11.17 -3.66 15.67
CA MET A 38 -11.97 -2.56 15.17
C MET A 38 -13.30 -3.04 14.55
N PRO A 39 -14.41 -2.31 14.77
CA PRO A 39 -15.64 -2.52 14.01
C PRO A 39 -15.37 -2.45 12.50
N PRO A 40 -16.06 -3.25 11.67
CA PRO A 40 -15.76 -3.35 10.23
C PRO A 40 -15.65 -1.99 9.53
N GLY A 41 -16.55 -1.04 9.80
CA GLY A 41 -16.52 0.29 9.18
C GLY A 41 -15.27 1.12 9.53
N ARG A 42 -14.80 1.05 10.79
CA ARG A 42 -13.56 1.75 11.21
C ARG A 42 -12.33 1.09 10.61
N ARG A 43 -12.32 -0.25 10.58
CA ARG A 43 -11.24 -1.03 9.96
C ARG A 43 -11.13 -0.72 8.46
N SER A 44 -12.26 -0.63 7.76
CA SER A 44 -12.30 -0.22 6.35
C SER A 44 -11.74 1.19 6.12
N ALA A 45 -12.03 2.15 7.01
CA ALA A 45 -11.50 3.51 6.90
C ALA A 45 -9.96 3.54 7.01
N VAL A 46 -9.38 2.78 7.93
CA VAL A 46 -7.91 2.64 8.03
C VAL A 46 -7.34 1.99 6.76
N GLY A 47 -8.04 1.00 6.20
CA GLY A 47 -7.61 0.37 4.95
C GLY A 47 -7.58 1.33 3.76
N LEU A 48 -8.56 2.23 3.67
CA LEU A 48 -8.58 3.29 2.65
C LEU A 48 -7.40 4.26 2.80
N VAL A 49 -7.03 4.62 4.03
CA VAL A 49 -5.84 5.46 4.30
C VAL A 49 -4.57 4.76 3.84
N ALA A 50 -4.42 3.45 4.12
CA ALA A 50 -3.26 2.68 3.67
C ALA A 50 -3.16 2.63 2.14
N GLN A 51 -4.29 2.39 1.45
CA GLN A 51 -4.36 2.41 -0.01
C GLN A 51 -3.98 3.80 -0.58
N ALA A 52 -4.57 4.86 -0.05
CA ALA A 52 -4.27 6.23 -0.46
C ALA A 52 -2.80 6.61 -0.22
N GLY A 53 -2.21 6.14 0.88
CA GLY A 53 -0.78 6.33 1.17
C GLY A 53 0.13 5.67 0.14
N ILE A 54 -0.17 4.43 -0.27
CA ILE A 54 0.57 3.71 -1.31
C ILE A 54 0.48 4.45 -2.64
N THR A 55 -0.72 4.88 -3.04
CA THR A 55 -0.91 5.66 -4.28
C THR A 55 -0.14 6.97 -4.23
N SER A 56 -0.23 7.70 -3.12
CA SER A 56 0.49 8.97 -2.92
C SER A 56 1.99 8.78 -3.01
N PHE A 57 2.53 7.71 -2.43
CA PHE A 57 3.95 7.36 -2.54
C PHE A 57 4.38 7.12 -3.99
N ILE A 58 3.59 6.38 -4.77
CA ILE A 58 3.90 6.11 -6.19
C ILE A 58 3.84 7.42 -7.01
N SER A 59 2.87 8.28 -6.74
CA SER A 59 2.74 9.59 -7.39
C SER A 59 3.93 10.49 -7.07
N TRP A 60 4.31 10.60 -5.80
CA TRP A 60 5.51 11.33 -5.38
C TRP A 60 6.78 10.75 -6.01
N TYR A 61 6.90 9.42 -6.12
CA TYR A 61 8.07 8.83 -6.76
C TYR A 61 8.15 9.15 -8.27
N ASP A 62 7.02 9.38 -8.93
CA ASP A 62 6.95 9.84 -10.32
C ASP A 62 7.45 11.29 -10.43
N ASP A 63 6.90 12.17 -9.59
CA ASP A 63 7.18 13.61 -9.55
C ASP A 63 7.30 14.09 -8.07
N PRO A 64 8.53 14.14 -7.52
CA PRO A 64 8.78 14.37 -6.09
C PRO A 64 8.50 15.78 -5.54
#